data_AF-A0A397EQM9-F1
#
_entry.id   AF-A0A397EQM9-F1
#
_cell.length_a   1.000
_cell.length_b   1.000
_cell.length_c   1.000
_cell.angle_alpha   90.00
_cell.angle_beta   90.00
_cell.angle_gamma   90.00
#
_symmetry.space_group_name_H-M   'P 1'
#
loop_
_entity.id
_entity.type
_entity.pdbx_description
1 polymer ?
#
loop_
_entity_poly.entity_id
_entity_poly.type
_entity_poly.pdbx_seq_one_letter_code
_entity_poly.pdbx_strand_id
1 'polypeptide(L)'
;VLRGQIFGTIMDFYASGKPIMTDEDVITDTTILDTDDEVVAMIKELLETRIRPAVQDDGGDIFFRYTSPSYRRCLTCVTLCRGFDEDRGIVKLQLAGSCAGCPSSSVTLKNGVENMLMHYIPEVRGIEEIVDDEDVKTVNESEFQTLEAKLRAAGIPSI
;
A
#
# COMPACT_ATOMS: atom_id res chain seq x y z
N VAL A 1 -17.27 -11.42 23.62
CA VAL A 1 -16.43 -12.26 24.51
C VAL A 1 -15.29 -12.80 23.66
N LEU A 2 -14.04 -12.42 23.93
CA LEU A 2 -12.89 -13.00 23.22
C LEU A 2 -12.86 -14.51 23.49
N ARG A 3 -12.69 -15.32 22.43
CA ARG A 3 -12.62 -16.79 22.56
C ARG A 3 -11.45 -17.17 23.46
N GLY A 4 -11.68 -18.08 24.42
CA GLY A 4 -10.65 -18.53 25.37
C GLY A 4 -9.37 -19.09 24.72
N GLN A 5 -9.46 -19.54 23.47
CA GLN A 5 -8.29 -19.95 22.67
C GLN A 5 -7.32 -18.79 22.41
N ILE A 6 -7.82 -17.58 22.14
CA ILE A 6 -6.97 -16.40 21.90
C ILE A 6 -6.23 -16.02 23.19
N PHE A 7 -6.93 -16.08 24.32
CA PHE A 7 -6.35 -15.77 25.62
C PHE A 7 -5.28 -16.79 26.03
N GLY A 8 -5.51 -18.08 25.76
CA GLY A 8 -4.51 -19.14 25.97
C GLY A 8 -3.22 -18.88 25.19
N THR A 9 -3.34 -18.60 23.89
CA THR A 9 -2.18 -18.31 23.04
C THR A 9 -1.38 -17.09 23.52
N ILE A 10 -2.07 -16.03 23.99
CA ILE A 10 -1.40 -14.86 24.55
C ILE A 10 -0.63 -15.23 25.83
N MET A 11 -1.25 -15.98 26.73
CA MET A 11 -0.60 -16.40 27.99
C MET A 11 0.59 -17.35 27.76
N ASP A 12 0.48 -18.27 26.82
CA ASP A 12 1.58 -19.17 26.43
C ASP A 12 2.78 -18.38 25.87
N PHE A 13 2.53 -17.30 25.12
CA PHE A 13 3.60 -16.41 24.65
C PHE A 13 4.30 -15.70 25.80
N TYR A 14 3.56 -15.09 26.74
CA TYR A 14 4.15 -14.44 27.92
C TYR A 14 4.91 -15.43 28.82
N ALA A 15 4.41 -16.66 28.97
CA ALA A 15 5.08 -17.72 29.72
C ALA A 15 6.35 -18.24 29.04
N SER A 16 6.43 -18.16 27.71
CA SER A 16 7.58 -18.64 26.93
C SER A 16 8.86 -17.80 27.12
N GLY A 17 8.76 -16.62 27.73
CA GLY A 17 9.90 -15.72 27.97
C GLY A 17 10.56 -15.20 26.68
N LYS A 18 9.92 -15.37 25.52
CA LYS A 18 10.38 -14.80 24.26
C LYS A 18 10.34 -13.27 24.35
N PRO A 19 11.28 -12.56 23.72
CA PRO A 19 11.27 -11.11 23.68
C PRO A 19 9.92 -10.62 23.14
N ILE A 20 9.23 -9.81 23.94
CA ILE A 20 7.94 -9.20 23.58
C ILE A 20 8.14 -8.11 22.52
N MET A 21 9.31 -7.46 22.58
CA MET A 21 9.77 -6.50 21.60
C MET A 21 11.08 -7.01 21.01
N THR A 22 11.14 -7.07 19.69
CA THR A 22 12.42 -7.11 18.96
C THR A 22 12.95 -5.68 18.89
N ASP A 23 14.25 -5.48 19.17
CA ASP A 23 14.94 -4.20 18.91
C ASP A 23 15.12 -3.93 17.39
N GLU A 24 14.60 -4.82 16.55
CA GLU A 24 14.51 -4.58 15.11
C GLU A 24 13.41 -3.54 14.86
N ASP A 25 13.82 -2.39 14.32
CA ASP A 25 12.87 -1.40 13.81
C ASP A 25 11.91 -2.07 12.83
N VAL A 26 10.61 -1.91 13.06
CA VAL A 26 9.60 -2.34 12.11
C VAL A 26 9.77 -1.47 10.88
N ILE A 27 10.38 -2.02 9.82
CA ILE A 27 10.52 -1.34 8.53
C ILE A 27 9.11 -1.16 7.95
N THR A 28 8.53 0.01 8.20
CA THR A 28 7.31 0.48 7.57
C THR A 28 7.62 1.02 6.18
N ASP A 29 6.58 1.25 5.40
CA ASP A 29 6.69 1.81 4.05
C ASP A 29 7.23 3.26 4.03
N THR A 30 7.20 3.96 5.16
CA THR A 30 7.77 5.29 5.37
C THR A 30 9.06 5.30 6.19
N THR A 31 9.61 4.14 6.58
CA THR A 31 10.89 4.10 7.30
C THR A 31 12.01 4.64 6.42
N ILE A 32 12.72 5.66 6.92
CA ILE A 32 13.87 6.27 6.26
C ILE A 32 15.07 5.33 6.45
N LEU A 33 15.59 4.83 5.34
CA LEU A 33 16.76 3.96 5.30
C LEU A 33 18.00 4.78 4.94
N ASP A 34 19.16 4.30 5.37
CA ASP A 34 20.48 4.85 5.06
C ASP A 34 20.83 4.77 3.55
N THR A 35 20.11 3.94 2.81
CA THR A 35 20.24 3.77 1.35
C THR A 35 19.25 4.62 0.55
N ASP A 36 18.36 5.35 1.21
CA ASP A 36 17.43 6.24 0.52
C ASP A 36 18.12 7.50 0.02
N ASP A 37 17.77 7.91 -1.19
CA ASP A 37 18.15 9.22 -1.72
C ASP A 37 17.58 10.34 -0.82
N GLU A 38 18.27 11.48 -0.66
CA GLU A 38 17.86 12.59 0.24
C GLU A 38 16.42 13.05 -0.04
N VAL A 39 16.03 13.03 -1.32
CA VAL A 39 14.69 13.35 -1.80
C VAL A 39 13.66 12.35 -1.29
N VAL A 40 13.99 11.06 -1.32
CA VAL A 40 13.10 9.98 -0.86
C VAL A 40 12.90 10.08 0.65
N ALA A 41 13.95 10.40 1.41
CA ALA A 41 13.85 10.65 2.84
C ALA A 41 12.89 11.82 3.15
N MET A 42 13.00 12.93 2.41
CA MET A 42 12.08 14.07 2.53
C MET A 42 10.63 13.69 2.18
N ILE A 43 10.42 12.91 1.11
CA ILE A 43 9.09 12.43 0.72
C ILE A 43 8.48 11.58 1.85
N LYS A 44 9.24 10.64 2.41
CA LYS A 44 8.79 9.77 3.50
C LYS A 44 8.42 10.57 4.76
N GLU A 45 9.22 11.57 5.13
CA GLU A 45 8.92 12.45 6.26
C GLU A 45 7.63 13.26 6.02
N LEU A 46 7.48 13.86 4.84
CA LEU A 46 6.29 14.65 4.51
C LEU A 46 5.02 13.78 4.48
N LEU A 47 5.14 12.55 3.97
CA LEU A 47 4.06 11.59 3.96
C LEU A 47 3.58 11.31 5.39
N GLU A 48 4.49 10.93 6.29
CA GLU A 48 4.13 10.55 7.66
C GLU A 48 3.65 11.76 8.51
N THR A 49 4.31 12.91 8.37
CA THR A 49 4.04 14.07 9.23
C THR A 49 2.78 14.84 8.85
N ARG A 50 2.37 14.81 7.58
CA ARG A 50 1.33 15.73 7.09
C ARG A 50 0.30 15.11 6.16
N ILE A 51 0.75 14.32 5.17
CA ILE A 51 -0.17 13.79 4.16
C ILE A 51 -1.01 12.65 4.75
N ARG A 52 -0.39 11.70 5.46
CA ARG A 52 -1.09 10.57 6.08
C ARG A 52 -2.14 11.04 7.09
N PRO A 53 -1.85 11.96 8.03
CA PRO A 53 -2.87 12.48 8.93
C PRO A 53 -4.05 13.14 8.19
N ALA A 54 -3.76 13.93 7.14
CA ALA A 54 -4.80 14.59 6.36
C ALA A 54 -5.68 13.57 5.60
N VAL A 55 -5.07 12.54 5.01
CA VAL A 55 -5.82 11.52 4.27
C VAL A 55 -6.60 10.58 5.20
N GLN A 56 -6.05 10.29 6.39
CA GLN A 56 -6.74 9.51 7.41
C GLN A 56 -7.94 10.25 8.02
N ASP A 57 -7.88 11.58 8.14
CA ASP A 57 -9.02 12.41 8.56
C ASP A 57 -10.20 12.29 7.56
N ASP A 58 -9.87 12.18 6.26
CA ASP A 58 -10.84 11.91 5.18
C ASP A 58 -11.27 10.42 5.09
N GLY A 59 -10.75 9.55 5.97
CA GLY A 59 -11.05 8.12 6.01
C GLY A 59 -10.34 7.28 4.93
N GLY A 60 -9.26 7.83 4.37
CA GLY A 60 -8.33 7.14 3.48
C GLY A 60 -7.05 6.69 4.19
N ASP A 61 -6.15 6.05 3.45
CA ASP A 61 -4.76 5.86 3.85
C ASP A 61 -3.86 5.88 2.62
N ILE A 62 -2.55 6.09 2.81
CA ILE A 62 -1.59 6.13 1.70
C ILE A 62 -0.39 5.27 2.05
N PHE A 63 -0.08 4.34 1.14
CA PHE A 63 1.09 3.50 1.20
C PHE A 63 2.13 3.93 0.19
N PHE A 64 3.34 4.19 0.65
CA PHE A 64 4.47 4.45 -0.22
C PHE A 64 4.94 3.13 -0.83
N ARG A 65 4.74 2.96 -2.15
CA ARG A 65 5.05 1.71 -2.83
C ARG A 65 6.34 1.82 -3.60
N TYR A 66 7.27 0.94 -3.28
CA TYR A 66 8.44 0.71 -4.11
C TYR A 66 8.09 -0.26 -5.24
N THR A 67 8.54 0.04 -6.46
CA THR A 67 8.53 -0.98 -7.52
C THR A 67 9.71 -1.90 -7.31
N SER A 68 9.49 -3.05 -6.68
CA SER A 68 10.42 -4.16 -6.82
C SER A 68 10.37 -4.64 -8.27
N PRO A 69 11.50 -4.75 -8.99
CA PRO A 69 11.54 -5.53 -10.21
C PRO A 69 10.98 -6.92 -9.89
N SER A 70 10.18 -7.49 -10.80
CA SER A 70 9.55 -8.80 -10.66
C SER A 70 10.55 -9.88 -10.21
N TYR A 71 10.72 -10.05 -8.90
CA TYR A 71 11.46 -11.14 -8.30
C TYR A 71 11.03 -11.32 -6.84
N ARG A 72 10.14 -12.30 -6.64
CA ARG A 72 9.92 -13.09 -5.42
C ARG A 72 10.28 -12.42 -4.09
N ARG A 73 9.23 -11.97 -3.39
CA ARG A 73 8.92 -12.31 -1.99
C ARG A 73 10.13 -12.74 -1.15
N CYS A 74 11.07 -11.82 -0.95
CA CYS A 74 12.13 -11.96 0.03
C CYS A 74 11.82 -10.96 1.13
N LEU A 75 11.34 -11.43 2.28
CA LEU A 75 11.05 -10.57 3.44
C LEU A 75 12.31 -9.86 3.99
N THR A 76 13.49 -10.21 3.49
CA THR A 76 14.79 -9.71 3.96
C THR A 76 15.61 -8.97 2.89
N CYS A 77 15.10 -8.79 1.67
CA CYS A 77 15.77 -8.00 0.60
C CYS A 77 14.97 -6.77 0.20
N VAL A 78 14.62 -5.90 1.16
CA VAL A 78 14.19 -4.51 0.92
C VAL A 78 15.42 -3.68 0.51
N THR A 79 16.15 -4.12 -0.51
CA THR A 79 17.36 -3.44 -0.99
C THR A 79 17.25 -3.34 -2.50
N LEU A 80 16.32 -2.48 -2.94
CA LEU A 80 16.27 -1.76 -4.21
C LEU A 80 14.84 -1.19 -4.34
N CYS A 81 14.56 -0.16 -3.53
CA CYS A 81 13.20 0.36 -3.37
C CYS A 81 13.10 1.82 -3.83
N ARG A 82 13.38 2.09 -5.11
CA ARG A 82 13.05 3.40 -5.69
C ARG A 82 11.54 3.48 -5.94
N GLY A 83 10.82 3.99 -4.94
CA GLY A 83 9.42 4.46 -5.07
C GLY A 83 9.32 5.84 -5.75
N PHE A 84 10.45 6.46 -6.05
CA PHE A 84 10.57 7.72 -6.78
C PHE A 84 11.42 7.53 -8.03
N ASP A 85 10.91 8.01 -9.16
CA ASP A 85 11.60 8.04 -10.44
C ASP A 85 12.23 9.43 -10.60
N GLU A 86 13.54 9.55 -10.39
CA GLU A 86 14.27 10.84 -10.41
C GLU A 86 14.27 11.49 -11.81
N ASP A 87 14.31 10.69 -12.87
CA ASP A 87 14.33 11.19 -14.25
C ASP A 87 12.98 11.82 -14.63
N ARG A 88 11.88 11.22 -14.16
CA ARG A 88 10.52 11.68 -14.46
C ARG A 88 9.95 12.62 -13.38
N GLY A 89 10.50 12.58 -12.17
CA GLY A 89 9.97 13.25 -10.97
C GLY A 89 8.65 12.63 -10.49
N ILE A 90 8.45 11.32 -10.69
CA ILE A 90 7.16 10.66 -10.39
C ILE A 90 7.26 9.82 -9.11
N VAL A 91 6.38 10.08 -8.15
CA VAL A 91 6.24 9.31 -6.92
C VAL A 91 5.18 8.23 -7.08
N LYS A 92 5.49 6.99 -6.73
CA LYS A 92 4.54 5.88 -6.79
C LYS A 92 3.91 5.65 -5.43
N LEU A 93 2.58 5.75 -5.38
CA LEU A 93 1.80 5.62 -4.16
C LEU A 93 0.65 4.63 -4.39
N GLN A 94 0.21 3.97 -3.33
CA GLN A 94 -1.06 3.25 -3.33
C GLN A 94 -2.01 3.97 -2.39
N LEU A 95 -3.17 4.37 -2.92
CA LEU A 95 -4.24 4.97 -2.14
C LEU A 95 -5.13 3.84 -1.59
N ALA A 96 -5.53 3.95 -0.33
CA ALA A 96 -6.42 3.01 0.33
C ALA A 96 -7.58 3.73 1.03
N GLY A 97 -8.61 2.97 1.41
CA GLY A 97 -9.76 3.47 2.18
C GLY A 97 -10.95 3.91 1.34
N SER A 98 -11.75 4.84 1.87
CA SER A 98 -12.98 5.35 1.26
C SER A 98 -12.79 5.88 -0.17
N CYS A 99 -11.58 6.33 -0.48
CA CYS A 99 -11.19 6.90 -1.77
C CYS A 99 -10.81 5.86 -2.83
N ALA A 100 -10.50 4.61 -2.47
CA ALA A 100 -10.05 3.59 -3.42
C ALA A 100 -11.19 3.00 -4.28
N GLY A 101 -12.44 3.08 -3.80
CA GLY A 101 -13.60 2.49 -4.47
C GLY A 101 -14.48 3.45 -5.27
N CYS A 102 -14.23 4.77 -5.16
CA CYS A 102 -15.03 5.80 -5.83
C CYS A 102 -14.17 6.59 -6.84
N PRO A 103 -14.42 6.48 -8.15
CA PRO A 103 -13.55 7.08 -9.17
C PRO A 103 -13.53 8.62 -9.15
N SER A 104 -14.55 9.26 -8.57
CA SER A 104 -14.56 10.72 -8.39
C SER A 104 -13.73 11.17 -7.18
N SER A 105 -13.61 10.33 -6.16
CA SER A 105 -12.89 10.66 -4.93
C SER A 105 -11.40 10.36 -5.05
N SER A 106 -11.02 9.30 -5.77
CA SER A 106 -9.61 8.97 -6.03
C SER A 106 -8.89 10.10 -6.78
N VAL A 107 -9.52 10.67 -7.80
CA VAL A 107 -8.95 11.80 -8.58
C VAL A 107 -8.75 13.04 -7.71
N THR A 108 -9.71 13.36 -6.84
CA THR A 108 -9.63 14.53 -5.97
C THR A 108 -8.51 14.39 -4.95
N LEU A 109 -8.43 13.21 -4.31
CA LEU A 109 -7.38 12.91 -3.33
C LEU A 109 -6.00 12.90 -3.99
N LYS A 110 -5.89 12.27 -5.17
CA LYS A 110 -4.65 12.23 -5.96
C LYS A 110 -4.13 13.64 -6.24
N ASN A 111 -4.98 14.52 -6.75
CA ASN A 111 -4.59 15.91 -7.03
C ASN A 111 -4.20 16.67 -5.75
N GLY A 112 -4.86 16.41 -4.62
CA GLY A 112 -4.53 17.02 -3.34
C GLY A 112 -3.14 16.62 -2.86
N VAL A 113 -2.84 15.32 -2.86
CA VAL A 113 -1.55 14.75 -2.46
C VAL A 113 -0.43 15.23 -3.40
N GLU A 114 -0.68 15.23 -4.71
CA GLU A 114 0.25 15.71 -5.72
C GLU A 114 0.63 17.18 -5.51
N ASN A 115 -0.36 18.04 -5.32
CA ASN A 115 -0.11 19.47 -5.10
C ASN A 115 0.64 19.75 -3.79
N MET A 116 0.39 18.95 -2.74
CA MET A 116 1.16 19.03 -1.50
C MET A 116 2.62 18.63 -1.71
N LEU A 117 2.88 17.52 -2.40
CA LEU A 117 4.25 17.07 -2.68
C LEU A 117 5.01 18.07 -3.54
N MET A 118 4.41 18.58 -4.61
CA MET A 118 5.01 19.60 -5.49
C MET A 118 5.36 20.90 -4.75
N HIS A 119 4.57 21.27 -3.74
CA HIS A 119 4.81 22.50 -2.97
C HIS A 119 6.03 22.39 -2.05
N TYR A 120 6.24 21.22 -1.46
CA TYR A 120 7.35 20.99 -0.52
C TYR A 120 8.62 20.51 -1.22
N ILE A 121 8.51 19.77 -2.33
CA ILE A 121 9.62 19.12 -3.02
C ILE A 121 9.53 19.47 -4.51
N PRO A 122 10.32 20.45 -5.01
CA PRO A 122 10.22 20.91 -6.40
C PRO A 122 10.69 19.89 -7.44
N GLU A 123 11.38 18.83 -7.01
CA GLU A 123 11.80 17.71 -7.85
C GLU A 123 10.64 16.76 -8.18
N VAL A 124 9.57 16.79 -7.38
CA VAL A 124 8.36 16.01 -7.64
C VAL A 124 7.52 16.73 -8.70
N ARG A 125 7.32 16.06 -9.83
CA ARG A 125 6.51 16.48 -10.96
C ARG A 125 5.13 15.83 -11.01
N GLY A 126 4.90 14.78 -10.23
CA GLY A 126 3.59 14.17 -10.14
C GLY A 126 3.58 12.84 -9.40
N ILE A 127 2.39 12.25 -9.30
CA ILE A 127 2.19 10.97 -8.63
C ILE A 127 1.50 9.94 -9.54
N GLU A 128 1.94 8.70 -9.43
CA GLU A 128 1.34 7.55 -10.09
C GLU A 128 0.75 6.62 -9.04
N GLU A 129 -0.54 6.28 -9.21
CA GLU A 129 -1.24 5.38 -8.32
C GLU A 129 -1.02 3.94 -8.77
N ILE A 130 -0.41 3.12 -7.91
CA ILE A 130 -0.32 1.69 -8.12
C ILE A 130 -1.55 1.04 -7.52
N VAL A 131 -2.37 0.45 -8.39
CA VAL A 131 -3.42 -0.49 -7.98
C VAL A 131 -2.80 -1.88 -8.03
N ASP A 132 -2.73 -2.58 -6.89
CA ASP A 132 -2.28 -3.98 -6.82
C ASP A 132 -3.34 -4.87 -7.51
N ASP A 133 -3.37 -4.85 -8.84
CA ASP A 133 -4.37 -5.53 -9.68
C ASP A 133 -3.96 -6.96 -10.07
N GLU A 134 -2.68 -7.32 -9.94
CA GLU A 134 -2.14 -8.58 -10.51
C GLU A 134 -2.73 -9.83 -9.83
N ASP A 135 -2.87 -9.82 -8.49
CA ASP A 135 -3.45 -10.94 -7.74
C ASP A 135 -4.99 -10.94 -7.76
N VAL A 136 -5.62 -9.78 -7.94
CA VAL A 136 -7.09 -9.65 -7.91
C VAL A 136 -7.72 -9.89 -9.29
N LYS A 137 -7.07 -9.48 -10.39
CA LYS A 137 -7.56 -9.74 -11.76
C LYS A 137 -7.61 -11.22 -12.07
N THR A 138 -6.56 -11.98 -11.72
CA THR A 138 -6.49 -13.42 -12.01
C THR A 138 -7.57 -14.21 -11.26
N VAL A 139 -7.82 -13.88 -9.99
CA VAL A 139 -8.88 -14.52 -9.19
C VAL A 139 -10.26 -14.11 -9.70
N ASN A 140 -10.49 -12.81 -9.97
CA ASN A 140 -11.77 -12.33 -10.50
C ASN A 140 -12.10 -12.94 -11.86
N GLU A 141 -11.15 -13.05 -12.79
CA GLU A 141 -11.38 -13.67 -14.10
C GLU A 141 -11.75 -15.15 -13.98
N SER A 142 -11.12 -15.90 -13.06
CA SER A 142 -11.43 -17.32 -12.86
C SER A 142 -12.82 -17.56 -12.24
N GLU A 143 -13.23 -16.70 -11.31
CA GLU A 143 -14.57 -16.75 -10.69
C GLU A 143 -15.65 -16.31 -11.68
N PHE A 144 -15.38 -15.28 -12.49
CA PHE A 144 -16.29 -14.79 -13.52
C PHE A 144 -16.54 -15.86 -14.61
N GLN A 145 -15.48 -16.54 -15.06
CA GLN A 145 -15.60 -17.66 -16.00
C GLN A 145 -16.43 -18.81 -15.43
N THR A 146 -16.24 -19.12 -14.15
CA THR A 146 -17.02 -20.17 -13.46
C THR A 146 -18.50 -19.78 -13.35
N LEU A 147 -18.80 -18.50 -13.10
CA LEU A 147 -20.16 -17.98 -13.03
C LEU A 147 -20.83 -17.96 -14.41
N GLU A 148 -20.14 -17.52 -15.46
CA GLU A 148 -20.64 -17.55 -16.84
C GLU A 148 -20.95 -18.98 -17.31
N ALA A 149 -20.10 -19.95 -16.97
CA ALA A 149 -20.35 -21.35 -17.28
C ALA A 149 -21.63 -21.87 -16.60
N LYS A 150 -21.89 -21.47 -15.35
CA LYS A 150 -23.12 -21.80 -14.61
C LYS A 150 -24.35 -21.11 -15.20
N LEU A 151 -24.24 -19.84 -15.59
CA LEU A 151 -25.34 -19.08 -16.20
C LEU A 151 -25.70 -19.64 -17.58
N ARG A 152 -24.71 -20.05 -18.38
CA ARG A 152 -24.95 -20.76 -19.66
C ARG A 152 -25.60 -22.13 -19.45
N ALA A 153 -25.18 -22.89 -18.43
CA ALA A 153 -25.82 -24.15 -18.07
C ALA A 153 -27.27 -23.97 -17.58
N ALA A 154 -27.59 -22.80 -16.99
CA ALA A 154 -28.94 -22.41 -16.59
C ALA A 154 -29.78 -21.79 -17.74
N GLY A 155 -29.23 -21.68 -18.96
CA GLY A 155 -29.95 -21.18 -20.14
C GLY A 155 -30.11 -19.66 -20.20
N ILE A 156 -29.34 -18.90 -19.42
CA ILE A 156 -29.36 -17.44 -19.43
C ILE A 156 -28.34 -16.94 -20.47
N PRO A 157 -28.75 -16.24 -21.53
CA PRO A 157 -27.82 -15.72 -22.53
C PRO A 157 -26.96 -14.59 -21.96
N SER A 158 -25.66 -14.64 -22.25
CA SER A 158 -24.71 -13.55 -22.00
C SER A 158 -25.08 -12.33 -22.86
N ILE A 159 -25.07 -11.12 -22.30
CA ILE A 159 -25.18 -9.85 -23.04
C ILE A 159 -23.82 -9.45 -23.58
#